data_AF-A0A8J2PPA4-F1
#
_entry.id   AF-A0A8J2PPA4-F1
#
_cell.length_a   1.000
_cell.length_b   1.000
_cell.length_c   1.000
_cell.angle_alpha   90.00
_cell.angle_beta   90.00
_cell.angle_gamma   90.00
#
_symmetry.space_group_name_H-M   'P 1'
#
loop_
_entity.id
_entity.type
_entity.pdbx_description
1 polymer ?
#
loop_
_entity_poly.entity_id
_entity_poly.type
_entity_poly.pdbx_seq_one_letter_code
_entity_poly.pdbx_strand_id
1 'polypeptide(L)'
;MTKYFFYCSNISFNRLQQSLILIVWIIILSATTTTITVQANDKTVITLKDLTKAVIERSCLCEENVEIIKKNDEYLLLLLKISSVRIVSTLQNLAHHINAEIAYLIELSRWKLFEEMSKYFPRLFSQPSVIDSVGELIDNIRHQLFITTDISPQQIEGEIEKMVQKFFIQLIPPTFLCMTTGPCKSVSQSYANCLQNNSPFWKAFFGMEPTKISTTLWQTVMKYRLIESTIDKLHRLAMEVEVINNSCIIRHAEMITSCAATCIPLKQEVIGYCSEDCKHAVYDCLREGASDWNGFISILQKLTNNFDKGFIELEKGIIRSISYAIEMQAPMIAKTVLRKCGRISFAKTSDNIRHVDYQKPDPIQQRAVLMIRQVKKEEIIDNKA
;
A
#
# COMPACT_ATOMS: atom_id res chain seq x y z
N MET A 1 38.62 14.73 23.53
CA MET A 1 38.12 14.05 22.32
C MET A 1 36.61 13.75 22.46
N THR A 2 35.85 14.71 23.00
CA THR A 2 34.52 14.48 23.60
C THR A 2 33.62 15.72 23.47
N LYS A 3 33.91 16.59 22.50
CA LYS A 3 33.22 17.88 22.29
C LYS A 3 32.66 18.11 20.87
N TYR A 4 32.79 17.15 19.96
CA TYR A 4 32.18 17.21 18.61
C TYR A 4 30.93 16.34 18.45
N PHE A 5 30.50 15.65 19.52
CA PHE A 5 29.39 14.69 19.51
C PHE A 5 28.00 15.32 19.73
N PHE A 6 27.90 16.63 19.99
CA PHE A 6 26.64 17.27 20.40
C PHE A 6 26.05 18.29 19.42
N TYR A 7 26.68 18.52 18.26
CA TYR A 7 26.17 19.49 17.26
C TYR A 7 25.31 18.87 16.13
N CYS A 8 25.14 17.54 16.11
CA CYS A 8 24.32 16.84 15.10
C CYS A 8 22.91 16.44 15.58
N SER A 9 22.55 16.72 16.83
CA SER A 9 21.25 16.32 17.39
C SER A 9 20.12 17.35 17.21
N ASN A 10 20.40 18.50 16.57
CA ASN A 10 19.40 19.56 16.33
C ASN A 10 19.21 19.93 14.85
N ILE A 11 19.73 19.14 13.91
CA ILE A 11 19.37 19.20 12.49
C ILE A 11 18.35 18.08 12.21
N SER A 12 17.39 17.99 13.12
CA SER A 12 16.30 17.01 13.17
C SER A 12 15.07 17.58 12.49
N PHE A 13 15.18 17.87 11.18
CA PHE A 13 14.02 18.02 10.28
C PHE A 13 14.46 18.15 8.81
N ASN A 14 15.58 18.85 8.55
CA ASN A 14 16.11 19.09 7.20
C ASN A 14 16.99 17.95 6.63
N ARG A 15 17.40 16.96 7.44
CA ARG A 15 18.20 15.80 6.98
C ARG A 15 17.39 14.58 6.54
N LEU A 16 16.09 14.54 6.83
CA LEU A 16 15.17 13.54 6.28
C LEU A 16 15.01 13.70 4.76
N GLN A 17 15.14 14.93 4.26
CA GLN A 17 15.14 15.23 2.83
C GLN A 17 16.53 15.00 2.19
N GLN A 18 17.63 15.31 2.89
CA GLN A 18 18.99 15.10 2.37
C GLN A 18 19.46 13.63 2.33
N SER A 19 18.86 12.73 3.12
CA SER A 19 19.26 11.31 3.13
C SER A 19 18.67 10.50 1.96
N LEU A 20 17.49 10.90 1.45
CA LEU A 20 16.95 10.39 0.18
C LEU A 20 17.73 10.96 -1.02
N ILE A 21 18.11 12.24 -0.95
CA ILE A 21 18.95 12.91 -1.96
C ILE A 21 20.31 12.21 -2.11
N LEU A 22 20.93 11.70 -1.03
CA LEU A 22 22.22 10.99 -1.14
C LEU A 22 22.15 9.62 -1.81
N ILE A 23 21.04 8.89 -1.65
CA ILE A 23 20.82 7.58 -2.30
C ILE A 23 20.43 7.79 -3.77
N VAL A 24 19.70 8.87 -4.07
CA VAL A 24 19.28 9.26 -5.42
C VAL A 24 20.43 9.89 -6.23
N TRP A 25 21.30 10.71 -5.62
CA TRP A 25 22.49 11.27 -6.29
C TRP A 25 23.54 10.23 -6.70
N ILE A 26 23.61 9.08 -5.99
CA ILE A 26 24.48 7.96 -6.36
C ILE A 26 23.94 7.24 -7.62
N ILE A 27 22.64 7.33 -7.89
CA ILE A 27 21.98 6.69 -9.03
C ILE A 27 22.00 7.57 -10.29
N ILE A 28 22.09 8.91 -10.17
CA ILE A 28 21.95 9.85 -11.31
C ILE A 28 23.30 10.21 -11.95
N LEU A 29 24.40 10.19 -11.20
CA LEU A 29 25.72 10.55 -11.73
C LEU A 29 26.35 9.51 -12.68
N SER A 30 25.65 8.41 -12.99
CA SER A 30 26.12 7.31 -13.85
C SER A 30 25.58 7.34 -15.29
N ALA A 31 24.84 8.38 -15.69
CA ALA A 31 24.24 8.47 -17.03
C ALA A 31 24.84 9.60 -17.91
N THR A 32 26.15 9.58 -18.19
CA THR A 32 26.68 10.21 -19.43
C THR A 32 27.96 9.51 -19.90
N THR A 33 27.81 8.59 -20.85
CA THR A 33 28.91 8.08 -21.66
C THR A 33 29.22 9.06 -22.78
N THR A 34 30.42 9.63 -22.79
CA THR A 34 30.99 10.25 -24.00
C THR A 34 32.18 9.43 -24.49
N THR A 35 32.08 9.01 -25.74
CA THR A 35 33.09 8.30 -26.51
C THR A 35 34.22 9.24 -26.91
N ILE A 36 35.46 8.89 -26.58
CA ILE A 36 36.65 9.48 -27.20
C ILE A 36 37.44 8.35 -27.88
N THR A 37 37.41 8.35 -29.20
CA THR A 37 38.32 7.60 -30.07
C THR A 37 39.72 8.21 -29.96
N VAL A 38 40.73 7.41 -29.60
CA VAL A 38 42.14 7.78 -29.74
C VAL A 38 42.81 6.87 -30.75
N GLN A 39 43.36 7.52 -31.77
CA GLN A 39 44.14 6.98 -32.87
C GLN A 39 45.43 6.34 -32.35
N ALA A 40 45.69 5.09 -32.73
CA ALA A 40 46.94 4.40 -32.47
C ALA A 40 48.08 5.02 -33.29
N ASN A 41 49.25 5.16 -32.66
CA ASN A 41 50.51 5.25 -33.37
C ASN A 41 51.55 4.36 -32.69
N ASP A 42 52.14 3.47 -33.49
CA ASP A 42 53.13 2.46 -33.10
C ASP A 42 54.41 3.07 -32.53
N LYS A 43 54.95 2.43 -31.48
CA LYS A 43 56.23 1.70 -31.51
C LYS A 43 56.75 1.47 -30.10
N THR A 44 56.56 0.26 -29.57
CA THR A 44 57.57 -0.45 -28.78
C THR A 44 57.23 -1.93 -28.83
N VAL A 45 58.08 -2.72 -29.48
CA VAL A 45 57.99 -4.18 -29.49
C VAL A 45 58.33 -4.65 -28.08
N ILE A 46 57.29 -4.98 -27.30
CA ILE A 46 57.44 -5.65 -26.01
C ILE A 46 57.51 -7.15 -26.31
N THR A 47 58.65 -7.77 -26.04
CA THR A 47 58.83 -9.20 -26.22
C THR A 47 57.99 -9.99 -25.21
N LEU A 48 57.38 -11.09 -25.64
CA LEU A 48 56.50 -11.96 -24.83
C LEU A 48 57.13 -12.40 -23.49
N LYS A 49 58.47 -12.49 -23.46
CA LYS A 49 59.28 -12.83 -22.28
C LYS A 49 59.29 -11.74 -21.20
N ASP A 50 59.17 -10.46 -21.60
CA ASP A 50 59.06 -9.32 -20.69
C ASP A 50 57.66 -9.19 -20.11
N LEU A 51 56.63 -9.57 -20.89
CA LEU A 51 55.26 -9.71 -20.38
C LEU A 51 55.16 -10.82 -19.34
N THR A 52 55.83 -11.96 -19.54
CA THR A 52 55.78 -13.06 -18.55
C THR A 52 56.53 -12.73 -17.27
N LYS A 53 57.66 -12.01 -17.36
CA LYS A 53 58.42 -11.59 -16.17
C LYS A 53 57.70 -10.49 -15.38
N ALA A 54 57.06 -9.55 -16.07
CA ALA A 54 56.25 -8.49 -15.44
C ALA A 54 54.94 -9.02 -14.80
N VAL A 55 54.38 -10.11 -15.32
CA VAL A 55 53.20 -10.76 -14.74
C VAL A 55 53.56 -11.63 -13.53
N ILE A 56 54.77 -12.22 -13.49
CA ILE A 56 55.21 -13.07 -12.36
C ILE A 56 55.74 -12.24 -11.17
N GLU A 57 56.32 -11.06 -11.38
CA GLU A 57 56.73 -10.16 -10.26
C GLU A 57 55.59 -9.26 -9.72
N ARG A 58 54.39 -9.31 -10.32
CA ARG A 58 53.19 -8.58 -9.85
C ARG A 58 52.13 -9.46 -9.20
N SER A 59 52.42 -10.72 -8.91
CA SER A 59 51.54 -11.52 -8.06
C SER A 59 51.72 -11.11 -6.61
N CYS A 60 51.13 -9.98 -6.23
CA CYS A 60 50.81 -9.78 -4.83
C CYS A 60 49.84 -10.87 -4.41
N LEU A 61 50.32 -11.78 -3.58
CA LEU A 61 49.48 -12.75 -2.90
C LEU A 61 48.72 -12.01 -1.79
N CYS A 62 47.61 -11.39 -2.17
CA CYS A 62 46.67 -10.75 -1.24
C CYS A 62 45.89 -11.79 -0.38
N GLU A 63 46.19 -13.08 -0.55
CA GLU A 63 45.68 -14.18 0.28
C GLU A 63 46.12 -14.09 1.76
N GLU A 64 47.19 -13.37 2.10
CA GLU A 64 47.73 -13.36 3.48
C GLU A 64 47.08 -12.34 4.45
N ASN A 65 46.18 -11.44 3.99
CA ASN A 65 45.62 -10.37 4.82
C ASN A 65 44.15 -10.62 5.25
N VAL A 66 43.86 -11.85 5.68
CA VAL A 66 42.54 -12.31 6.13
C VAL A 66 41.93 -11.40 7.21
N GLU A 67 42.74 -10.85 8.12
CA GLU A 67 42.26 -9.93 9.17
C GLU A 67 41.75 -8.59 8.64
N ILE A 68 42.39 -8.06 7.58
CA ILE A 68 42.02 -6.79 6.96
C ILE A 68 40.71 -6.94 6.18
N ILE A 69 40.56 -8.05 5.45
CA ILE A 69 39.32 -8.42 4.77
C ILE A 69 38.20 -8.52 5.81
N LYS A 70 38.39 -9.35 6.85
CA LYS A 70 37.41 -9.53 7.93
C LYS A 70 36.98 -8.23 8.61
N LYS A 71 37.90 -7.29 8.85
CA LYS A 71 37.58 -5.99 9.45
C LYS A 71 36.77 -5.09 8.51
N ASN A 72 37.04 -5.14 7.21
CA ASN A 72 36.25 -4.41 6.21
C ASN A 72 34.87 -5.04 6.01
N ASP A 73 34.76 -6.36 6.12
CA ASP A 73 33.50 -7.10 6.10
C ASP A 73 32.60 -6.62 7.24
N GLU A 74 33.12 -6.58 8.47
CA GLU A 74 32.40 -6.08 9.65
C GLU A 74 32.00 -4.60 9.49
N TYR A 75 32.84 -3.77 8.86
CA TYR A 75 32.55 -2.36 8.61
C TYR A 75 31.44 -2.14 7.57
N LEU A 76 31.47 -2.86 6.44
CA LEU A 76 30.44 -2.78 5.40
C LEU A 76 29.09 -3.27 5.94
N LEU A 77 29.08 -4.40 6.65
CA LEU A 77 27.89 -4.95 7.30
C LEU A 77 27.31 -3.96 8.31
N LEU A 78 28.17 -3.29 9.10
CA LEU A 78 27.72 -2.27 10.05
C LEU A 78 27.10 -1.06 9.34
N LEU A 79 27.71 -0.56 8.25
CA LEU A 79 27.17 0.56 7.47
C LEU A 79 25.79 0.25 6.88
N LEU A 80 25.63 -0.95 6.34
CA LEU A 80 24.38 -1.41 5.77
C LEU A 80 23.31 -1.64 6.85
N LYS A 81 23.71 -2.17 8.00
CA LYS A 81 22.83 -2.28 9.17
C LYS A 81 22.36 -0.94 9.70
N ILE A 82 23.25 0.05 9.81
CA ILE A 82 22.87 1.40 10.23
C ILE A 82 21.91 2.04 9.21
N SER A 83 22.15 1.79 7.91
CA SER A 83 21.33 2.32 6.83
C SER A 83 19.96 1.65 6.76
N SER A 84 19.89 0.33 6.96
CA SER A 84 18.65 -0.45 6.93
C SER A 84 17.72 -0.10 8.08
N VAL A 85 18.24 0.17 9.30
CA VAL A 85 17.41 0.54 10.47
C VAL A 85 16.48 1.72 10.18
N ARG A 86 16.95 2.73 9.44
CA ARG A 86 16.13 3.89 9.07
C ARG A 86 15.02 3.52 8.09
N ILE A 87 15.33 2.66 7.13
CA ILE A 87 14.38 2.16 6.12
C ILE A 87 13.32 1.29 6.79
N VAL A 88 13.74 0.35 7.64
CA VAL A 88 12.88 -0.53 8.43
C VAL A 88 11.88 0.28 9.26
N SER A 89 12.35 1.28 10.02
CA SER A 89 11.46 2.15 10.81
C SER A 89 10.49 2.95 9.93
N THR A 90 10.94 3.41 8.76
CA THR A 90 10.09 4.14 7.82
C THR A 90 8.97 3.25 7.26
N LEU A 91 9.28 2.00 6.89
CA LEU A 91 8.31 1.04 6.38
C LEU A 91 7.29 0.61 7.44
N GLN A 92 7.73 0.43 8.70
CA GLN A 92 6.83 0.15 9.82
C GLN A 92 5.84 1.31 10.05
N ASN A 93 6.35 2.55 10.03
CA ASN A 93 5.50 3.74 10.14
C ASN A 93 4.53 3.84 8.96
N LEU A 94 4.98 3.52 7.74
CA LEU A 94 4.14 3.52 6.55
C LEU A 94 3.00 2.50 6.65
N ALA A 95 3.29 1.27 7.08
CA ALA A 95 2.28 0.24 7.31
C ALA A 95 1.23 0.71 8.32
N HIS A 96 1.68 1.28 9.45
CA HIS A 96 0.79 1.81 10.48
C HIS A 96 -0.10 2.94 9.93
N HIS A 97 0.47 3.89 9.19
CA HIS A 97 -0.29 5.00 8.61
C HIS A 97 -1.30 4.54 7.57
N ILE A 98 -1.00 3.52 6.76
CA ILE A 98 -1.93 2.98 5.77
C ILE A 98 -3.10 2.28 6.46
N ASN A 99 -2.83 1.47 7.48
CA ASN A 99 -3.89 0.82 8.25
C ASN A 99 -4.78 1.84 8.95
N ALA A 100 -4.20 2.93 9.46
CA ALA A 100 -4.94 4.04 10.03
C ALA A 100 -5.82 4.74 8.97
N GLU A 101 -5.28 5.06 7.79
CA GLU A 101 -6.04 5.68 6.68
C GLU A 101 -7.20 4.79 6.22
N ILE A 102 -6.97 3.47 6.07
CA ILE A 102 -8.02 2.51 5.73
C ILE A 102 -9.11 2.52 6.80
N ALA A 103 -8.75 2.48 8.08
CA ALA A 103 -9.72 2.54 9.17
C ALA A 103 -10.53 3.84 9.17
N TYR A 104 -9.90 4.97 8.87
CA TYR A 104 -10.59 6.26 8.69
C TYR A 104 -11.56 6.23 7.52
N LEU A 105 -11.17 5.69 6.37
CA LEU A 105 -12.05 5.61 5.19
C LEU A 105 -13.30 4.76 5.45
N ILE A 106 -13.17 3.66 6.19
CA ILE A 106 -14.29 2.82 6.60
C ILE A 106 -15.30 3.63 7.44
N GLU A 107 -14.83 4.36 8.45
CA GLU A 107 -15.70 5.19 9.30
C GLU A 107 -16.28 6.39 8.53
N LEU A 108 -15.49 6.98 7.62
CA LEU A 108 -15.95 8.06 6.77
C LEU A 108 -17.08 7.59 5.85
N SER A 109 -16.99 6.38 5.29
CA SER A 109 -18.07 5.80 4.49
C SER A 109 -19.33 5.54 5.30
N ARG A 110 -19.21 5.06 6.55
CA ARG A 110 -20.35 4.95 7.47
C ARG A 110 -21.03 6.31 7.64
N TRP A 111 -20.25 7.34 7.98
CA TRP A 111 -20.76 8.69 8.20
C TRP A 111 -21.44 9.27 6.94
N LYS A 112 -20.82 9.15 5.76
CA LYS A 112 -21.39 9.64 4.50
C LYS A 112 -22.65 8.88 4.10
N LEU A 113 -22.70 7.57 4.31
CA LEU A 113 -23.92 6.79 4.07
C LEU A 113 -25.06 7.28 4.96
N PHE A 114 -24.80 7.54 6.24
CA PHE A 114 -25.81 8.11 7.14
C PHE A 114 -26.24 9.51 6.69
N GLU A 115 -25.31 10.36 6.30
CA GLU A 115 -25.59 11.69 5.76
C GLU A 115 -26.52 11.62 4.54
N GLU A 116 -26.11 10.87 3.50
CA GLU A 116 -26.86 10.78 2.25
C GLU A 116 -28.20 10.04 2.43
N MET A 117 -28.25 8.98 3.25
CA MET A 117 -29.51 8.29 3.56
C MET A 117 -30.48 9.18 4.35
N SER A 118 -29.98 9.96 5.30
CA SER A 118 -30.82 10.91 6.05
C SER A 118 -31.38 12.01 5.15
N LYS A 119 -30.60 12.42 4.14
CA LYS A 119 -30.97 13.45 3.17
C LYS A 119 -31.98 12.97 2.13
N TYR A 120 -31.73 11.83 1.48
CA TYR A 120 -32.58 11.34 0.39
C TYR A 120 -33.71 10.41 0.85
N PHE A 121 -33.49 9.67 1.93
CA PHE A 121 -34.43 8.66 2.41
C PHE A 121 -34.70 8.78 3.93
N PRO A 122 -35.05 9.96 4.46
CA PRO A 122 -35.14 10.22 5.91
C PRO A 122 -36.03 9.22 6.66
N ARG A 123 -37.14 8.80 6.04
CA ARG A 123 -38.10 7.85 6.64
C ARG A 123 -37.60 6.42 6.65
N LEU A 124 -36.86 6.03 5.62
CA LEU A 124 -36.20 4.73 5.57
C LEU A 124 -35.07 4.72 6.61
N PHE A 125 -34.28 5.78 6.66
CA PHE A 125 -33.17 5.93 7.59
C PHE A 125 -33.61 5.95 9.06
N SER A 126 -34.82 6.45 9.36
CA SER A 126 -35.34 6.41 10.73
C SER A 126 -35.71 5.00 11.23
N GLN A 127 -35.68 3.98 10.36
CA GLN A 127 -35.90 2.59 10.77
C GLN A 127 -34.64 2.03 11.43
N PRO A 128 -34.70 1.55 12.69
CA PRO A 128 -33.53 1.01 13.39
C PRO A 128 -32.81 -0.10 12.60
N SER A 129 -33.58 -0.99 11.95
CA SER A 129 -33.02 -2.08 11.15
C SER A 129 -32.16 -1.61 9.98
N VAL A 130 -32.42 -0.42 9.42
CA VAL A 130 -31.61 0.14 8.34
C VAL A 130 -30.25 0.61 8.86
N ILE A 131 -30.24 1.25 10.03
CA ILE A 131 -29.02 1.71 10.70
C ILE A 131 -28.16 0.50 11.10
N ASP A 132 -28.79 -0.52 11.69
CA ASP A 132 -28.14 -1.77 12.08
C ASP A 132 -27.54 -2.48 10.85
N SER A 133 -28.25 -2.53 9.72
CA SER A 133 -27.75 -3.12 8.47
C SER A 133 -26.54 -2.37 7.89
N VAL A 134 -26.53 -1.04 7.92
CA VAL A 134 -25.36 -0.25 7.49
C VAL A 134 -24.19 -0.48 8.45
N GLY A 135 -24.44 -0.50 9.77
CA GLY A 135 -23.43 -0.82 10.77
C GLY A 135 -22.78 -2.18 10.53
N GLU A 136 -23.61 -3.21 10.35
CA GLU A 136 -23.19 -4.58 10.08
C GLU A 136 -22.37 -4.69 8.78
N LEU A 137 -22.79 -4.01 7.70
CA LEU A 137 -22.03 -3.98 6.44
C LEU A 137 -20.62 -3.41 6.65
N ILE A 138 -20.53 -2.26 7.32
CA ILE A 138 -19.25 -1.57 7.57
C ILE A 138 -18.33 -2.40 8.47
N ASP A 139 -18.87 -3.01 9.52
CA ASP A 139 -18.09 -3.84 10.44
C ASP A 139 -17.58 -5.12 9.75
N ASN A 140 -18.40 -5.72 8.89
CA ASN A 140 -17.98 -6.86 8.09
C ASN A 140 -16.89 -6.48 7.07
N ILE A 141 -16.95 -5.29 6.45
CA ILE A 141 -15.87 -4.77 5.59
C ILE A 141 -14.57 -4.61 6.38
N ARG A 142 -14.64 -3.99 7.57
CA ARG A 142 -13.48 -3.86 8.46
C ARG A 142 -12.88 -5.23 8.78
N HIS A 143 -13.72 -6.21 9.09
CA HIS A 143 -13.26 -7.56 9.37
C HIS A 143 -12.51 -8.17 8.18
N GLN A 144 -13.01 -8.05 6.96
CA GLN A 144 -12.33 -8.57 5.76
C GLN A 144 -10.99 -7.88 5.47
N LEU A 145 -10.83 -6.63 5.89
CA LEU A 145 -9.60 -5.87 5.68
C LEU A 145 -8.50 -6.22 6.68
N PHE A 146 -8.86 -6.47 7.93
CA PHE A 146 -7.91 -6.70 9.03
C PHE A 146 -7.86 -8.16 9.50
N ILE A 147 -8.43 -9.09 8.73
CA ILE A 147 -8.31 -10.51 9.03
C ILE A 147 -6.87 -10.98 8.81
N THR A 148 -6.27 -11.51 9.86
CA THR A 148 -4.87 -11.96 9.89
C THR A 148 -4.67 -13.36 9.34
N THR A 149 -5.75 -14.07 9.01
CA THR A 149 -5.66 -15.41 8.43
C THR A 149 -5.42 -15.37 6.93
N ASP A 150 -4.62 -16.32 6.45
CA ASP A 150 -4.43 -16.58 5.02
C ASP A 150 -5.73 -17.14 4.43
N ILE A 151 -6.49 -16.25 3.80
CA ILE A 151 -7.74 -16.55 3.10
C ILE A 151 -7.49 -16.37 1.61
N SER A 152 -7.96 -17.33 0.81
CA SER A 152 -7.77 -17.24 -0.64
C SER A 152 -8.57 -16.08 -1.26
N PRO A 153 -8.09 -15.47 -2.35
CA PRO A 153 -8.80 -14.39 -3.04
C PRO A 153 -10.25 -14.74 -3.41
N GLN A 154 -10.51 -16.02 -3.77
CA GLN A 154 -11.84 -16.52 -4.14
C GLN A 154 -12.76 -16.64 -2.93
N GLN A 155 -12.23 -17.00 -1.76
CA GLN A 155 -13.01 -17.04 -0.52
C GLN A 155 -13.42 -15.62 -0.11
N ILE A 156 -12.52 -14.64 -0.23
CA ILE A 156 -12.82 -13.23 0.05
C ILE A 156 -13.90 -12.71 -0.90
N GLU A 157 -13.81 -13.04 -2.19
CA GLU A 157 -14.84 -12.70 -3.19
C GLU A 157 -16.22 -13.22 -2.76
N GLY A 158 -16.29 -14.50 -2.41
CA GLY A 158 -17.54 -15.13 -1.95
C GLY A 158 -18.09 -14.51 -0.66
N GLU A 159 -17.24 -14.18 0.32
CA GLU A 159 -17.67 -13.54 1.57
C GLU A 159 -18.15 -12.10 1.35
N ILE A 160 -17.47 -11.33 0.48
CA ILE A 160 -17.91 -9.99 0.10
C ILE A 160 -19.24 -10.03 -0.63
N GLU A 161 -19.40 -10.96 -1.58
CA GLU A 161 -20.68 -11.13 -2.28
C GLU A 161 -21.81 -11.45 -1.30
N LYS A 162 -21.60 -12.41 -0.38
CA LYS A 162 -22.59 -12.76 0.64
C LYS A 162 -22.92 -11.57 1.54
N MET A 163 -21.92 -10.80 1.97
CA MET A 163 -22.09 -9.63 2.82
C MET A 163 -22.96 -8.55 2.16
N VAL A 164 -22.64 -8.19 0.91
CA VAL A 164 -23.40 -7.21 0.15
C VAL A 164 -24.82 -7.71 -0.13
N GLN A 165 -24.98 -9.00 -0.50
CA GLN A 165 -26.30 -9.59 -0.69
C GLN A 165 -27.13 -9.56 0.59
N LYS A 166 -26.54 -9.92 1.73
CA LYS A 166 -27.20 -9.91 3.04
C LYS A 166 -27.70 -8.50 3.39
N PHE A 167 -26.86 -7.48 3.19
CA PHE A 167 -27.23 -6.09 3.39
C PHE A 167 -28.49 -5.71 2.58
N PHE A 168 -28.51 -5.98 1.27
CA PHE A 168 -29.67 -5.66 0.44
C PHE A 168 -30.91 -6.48 0.81
N ILE A 169 -30.76 -7.75 1.21
CA ILE A 169 -31.88 -8.58 1.68
C ILE A 169 -32.51 -7.96 2.94
N GLN A 170 -31.71 -7.50 3.89
CA GLN A 170 -32.20 -6.85 5.11
C GLN A 170 -32.91 -5.51 4.83
N LEU A 171 -32.54 -4.82 3.75
CA LEU A 171 -33.20 -3.57 3.36
C LEU A 171 -34.56 -3.74 2.70
N ILE A 172 -34.93 -4.94 2.24
CA ILE A 172 -36.20 -5.13 1.49
C ILE A 172 -37.43 -4.83 2.34
N PRO A 173 -37.59 -5.37 3.57
CA PRO A 173 -38.74 -5.05 4.40
C PRO A 173 -38.87 -3.54 4.70
N PRO A 174 -37.86 -2.82 5.22
CA PRO A 174 -38.00 -1.40 5.50
C PRO A 174 -38.18 -0.57 4.22
N THR A 175 -37.55 -0.94 3.11
CA THR A 175 -37.78 -0.29 1.80
C THR A 175 -39.25 -0.43 1.38
N PHE A 176 -39.82 -1.63 1.50
CA PHE A 176 -41.22 -1.85 1.14
C PHE A 176 -42.18 -1.03 2.02
N LEU A 177 -41.94 -1.04 3.32
CA LEU A 177 -42.80 -0.36 4.29
C LEU A 177 -42.71 1.16 4.22
N CYS A 178 -41.60 1.70 3.69
CA CYS A 178 -41.33 3.14 3.60
C CYS A 178 -41.40 3.72 2.18
N MET A 179 -41.67 2.92 1.13
CA MET A 179 -41.65 3.41 -0.26
C MET A 179 -42.73 4.43 -0.59
N THR A 180 -43.82 4.47 0.18
CA THR A 180 -44.96 5.36 -0.12
C THR A 180 -44.71 6.77 0.39
N THR A 181 -45.35 7.77 -0.24
CA THR A 181 -45.26 9.19 0.16
C THR A 181 -45.85 9.51 1.54
N GLY A 182 -46.45 8.53 2.23
CA GLY A 182 -46.89 8.62 3.64
C GLY A 182 -45.87 8.07 4.66
N PRO A 183 -46.24 8.01 5.96
CA PRO A 183 -45.38 7.43 7.00
C PRO A 183 -45.07 5.96 6.70
N CYS A 184 -43.93 5.47 7.19
CA CYS A 184 -43.59 4.06 7.10
C CYS A 184 -44.65 3.22 7.81
N LYS A 185 -45.06 2.12 7.17
CA LYS A 185 -46.13 1.27 7.68
C LYS A 185 -45.60 0.30 8.74
N SER A 186 -46.26 0.23 9.88
CA SER A 186 -46.09 -0.82 10.88
C SER A 186 -46.99 -2.02 10.56
N VAL A 187 -46.46 -3.22 10.75
CA VAL A 187 -47.13 -4.49 10.39
C VAL A 187 -47.08 -5.48 11.54
N SER A 188 -47.96 -6.48 11.50
CA SER A 188 -47.90 -7.59 12.47
C SER A 188 -46.61 -8.40 12.32
N GLN A 189 -46.20 -9.09 13.40
CA GLN A 189 -45.02 -9.95 13.37
C GLN A 189 -45.11 -11.04 12.28
N SER A 190 -46.31 -11.59 12.07
CA SER A 190 -46.55 -12.58 11.00
C SER A 190 -46.25 -12.01 9.61
N TYR A 191 -46.67 -10.77 9.34
CA TYR A 191 -46.40 -10.11 8.08
C TYR A 191 -44.92 -9.74 7.93
N ALA A 192 -44.27 -9.24 8.99
CA ALA A 192 -42.83 -8.98 9.01
C ALA A 192 -42.02 -10.24 8.71
N ASN A 193 -42.39 -11.38 9.32
CA ASN A 193 -41.78 -12.68 9.04
C ASN A 193 -41.99 -13.10 7.58
N CYS A 194 -43.17 -12.85 6.99
CA CYS A 194 -43.40 -13.12 5.57
C CYS A 194 -42.47 -12.30 4.66
N LEU A 195 -42.33 -11.00 4.94
CA LEU A 195 -41.41 -10.12 4.21
C LEU A 195 -39.98 -10.65 4.31
N GLN A 196 -39.51 -10.95 5.52
CA GLN A 196 -38.15 -11.43 5.76
C GLN A 196 -37.86 -12.75 5.02
N ASN A 197 -38.78 -13.72 5.09
CA ASN A 197 -38.62 -15.04 4.48
C ASN A 197 -38.58 -14.98 2.94
N ASN A 198 -39.27 -14.01 2.33
CA ASN A 198 -39.28 -13.85 0.88
C ASN A 198 -38.21 -12.88 0.36
N SER A 199 -37.58 -12.09 1.24
CA SER A 199 -36.57 -11.08 0.88
C SER A 199 -35.43 -11.62 0.01
N PRO A 200 -34.86 -12.83 0.24
CA PRO A 200 -33.84 -13.39 -0.66
C PRO A 200 -34.22 -13.45 -2.14
N PHE A 201 -35.51 -13.64 -2.45
CA PHE A 201 -36.02 -13.70 -3.83
C PHE A 201 -36.28 -12.33 -4.44
N TRP A 202 -36.25 -11.27 -3.63
CA TRP A 202 -36.63 -9.91 -4.00
C TRP A 202 -35.44 -8.96 -4.08
N LYS A 203 -34.21 -9.43 -3.82
CA LYS A 203 -32.99 -8.63 -3.94
C LYS A 203 -32.80 -7.99 -5.32
N ALA A 204 -33.36 -8.60 -6.37
CA ALA A 204 -33.34 -8.09 -7.74
C ALA A 204 -34.01 -6.70 -7.89
N PHE A 205 -34.86 -6.28 -6.95
CA PHE A 205 -35.48 -4.95 -6.98
C PHE A 205 -34.48 -3.80 -6.80
N PHE A 206 -33.28 -4.08 -6.30
CA PHE A 206 -32.18 -3.11 -6.22
C PHE A 206 -31.35 -3.03 -7.52
N GLY A 207 -31.73 -3.75 -8.57
CA GLY A 207 -31.06 -3.71 -9.87
C GLY A 207 -29.70 -4.45 -9.87
N MET A 208 -28.79 -3.99 -10.73
CA MET A 208 -27.45 -4.61 -10.91
C MET A 208 -26.38 -3.99 -10.01
N GLU A 209 -26.68 -2.89 -9.32
CA GLU A 209 -25.74 -2.19 -8.45
C GLU A 209 -25.21 -3.08 -7.31
N PRO A 210 -25.99 -3.93 -6.63
CA PRO A 210 -25.46 -4.87 -5.64
C PRO A 210 -24.30 -5.72 -6.16
N THR A 211 -24.40 -6.25 -7.39
CA THR A 211 -23.32 -7.03 -8.02
C THR A 211 -22.09 -6.17 -8.29
N LYS A 212 -22.27 -4.96 -8.82
CA LYS A 212 -21.16 -4.03 -9.08
C LYS A 212 -20.45 -3.60 -7.80
N ILE A 213 -21.22 -3.38 -6.73
CA ILE A 213 -20.70 -3.05 -5.39
C ILE A 213 -19.84 -4.23 -4.89
N SER A 214 -20.34 -5.46 -4.95
CA SER A 214 -19.57 -6.65 -4.56
C SER A 214 -18.23 -6.72 -5.28
N THR A 215 -18.22 -6.59 -6.61
CA THR A 215 -16.99 -6.63 -7.41
C THR A 215 -16.03 -5.50 -7.05
N THR A 216 -16.54 -4.28 -6.90
CA THR A 216 -15.73 -3.09 -6.60
C THR A 216 -15.13 -3.18 -5.20
N LEU A 217 -15.92 -3.63 -4.22
CA LEU A 217 -15.50 -3.82 -2.84
C LEU A 217 -14.46 -4.92 -2.74
N TRP A 218 -14.64 -6.05 -3.43
CA TRP A 218 -13.64 -7.11 -3.52
C TRP A 218 -12.31 -6.61 -4.08
N GLN A 219 -12.34 -5.91 -5.21
CA GLN A 219 -11.12 -5.31 -5.79
C GLN A 219 -10.44 -4.35 -4.80
N THR A 220 -11.23 -3.59 -4.05
CA THR A 220 -10.72 -2.62 -3.06
C THR A 220 -10.08 -3.31 -1.87
N VAL A 221 -10.72 -4.36 -1.33
CA VAL A 221 -10.16 -5.19 -0.25
C VAL A 221 -8.85 -5.85 -0.71
N MET A 222 -8.85 -6.46 -1.89
CA MET A 222 -7.64 -7.08 -2.46
C MET A 222 -6.52 -6.06 -2.68
N LYS A 223 -6.85 -4.87 -3.15
CA LYS A 223 -5.90 -3.76 -3.33
C LYS A 223 -5.22 -3.38 -2.02
N TYR A 224 -5.97 -3.23 -0.93
CA TYR A 224 -5.38 -2.88 0.37
C TYR A 224 -4.54 -4.02 0.96
N ARG A 225 -5.00 -5.27 0.89
CA ARG A 225 -4.21 -6.42 1.33
C ARG A 225 -2.91 -6.57 0.52
N LEU A 226 -2.94 -6.26 -0.78
CA LEU A 226 -1.73 -6.27 -1.61
C LEU A 226 -0.77 -5.14 -1.23
N ILE A 227 -1.27 -3.96 -0.85
CA ILE A 227 -0.43 -2.87 -0.34
C ILE A 227 0.30 -3.32 0.94
N GLU A 228 -0.42 -3.88 1.90
CA GLU A 228 0.16 -4.39 3.16
C GLU A 228 1.21 -5.46 2.87
N SER A 229 0.88 -6.49 2.09
CA SER A 229 1.82 -7.55 1.71
C SER A 229 3.05 -7.02 0.98
N THR A 230 2.91 -5.96 0.17
CA THR A 230 4.04 -5.35 -0.54
C THR A 230 4.95 -4.56 0.41
N ILE A 231 4.37 -3.89 1.41
CA ILE A 231 5.16 -3.20 2.45
C ILE A 231 5.90 -4.21 3.31
N ASP A 232 5.27 -5.33 3.66
CA ASP A 232 5.92 -6.42 4.40
C ASP A 232 7.09 -7.02 3.61
N LYS A 233 6.96 -7.18 2.29
CA LYS A 233 8.06 -7.63 1.42
C LYS A 233 9.21 -6.63 1.40
N LEU A 234 8.92 -5.34 1.26
CA LEU A 234 9.94 -4.29 1.35
C LEU A 234 10.61 -4.28 2.72
N HIS A 235 9.85 -4.53 3.79
CA HIS A 235 10.36 -4.58 5.16
C HIS A 235 11.30 -5.76 5.36
N ARG A 236 10.92 -6.95 4.87
CA ARG A 236 11.80 -8.13 4.86
C ARG A 236 13.05 -7.91 4.04
N LEU A 237 12.93 -7.36 2.83
CA LEU A 237 14.10 -7.01 2.01
C LEU A 237 15.05 -6.07 2.77
N ALA A 238 14.52 -5.05 3.44
CA ALA A 238 15.33 -4.11 4.22
C ALA A 238 16.03 -4.79 5.41
N MET A 239 15.39 -5.78 6.05
CA MET A 239 16.01 -6.57 7.12
C MET A 239 17.06 -7.56 6.59
N GLU A 240 16.83 -8.15 5.42
CA GLU A 240 17.69 -9.16 4.80
C GLU A 240 18.96 -8.56 4.17
N VAL A 241 19.06 -7.23 4.04
CA VAL A 241 20.32 -6.54 3.66
C VAL A 241 21.48 -6.90 4.61
N GLU A 242 21.19 -7.40 5.82
CA GLU A 242 22.22 -7.92 6.74
C GLU A 242 22.90 -9.23 6.25
N VAL A 243 22.37 -9.90 5.22
CA VAL A 243 22.85 -11.18 4.69
C VAL A 243 23.42 -10.99 3.28
N ILE A 244 24.49 -10.21 3.16
CA ILE A 244 25.21 -10.09 1.89
C ILE A 244 26.02 -11.35 1.63
N ASN A 245 26.00 -11.81 0.38
CA ASN A 245 26.82 -12.92 -0.08
C ASN A 245 28.32 -12.66 0.19
N ASN A 246 29.02 -13.62 0.79
CA ASN A 246 30.46 -13.55 1.02
C ASN A 246 31.25 -13.20 -0.26
N SER A 247 30.78 -13.60 -1.44
CA SER A 247 31.41 -13.25 -2.72
C SER A 247 31.40 -11.74 -3.02
N CYS A 248 30.32 -11.05 -2.65
CA CYS A 248 30.20 -9.61 -2.78
C CYS A 248 31.15 -8.89 -1.80
N ILE A 249 31.17 -9.37 -0.56
CA ILE A 249 32.01 -8.85 0.51
C ILE A 249 33.50 -8.93 0.13
N ILE A 250 33.93 -10.09 -0.40
CA ILE A 250 35.28 -10.30 -0.93
C ILE A 250 35.61 -9.30 -2.04
N ARG A 251 34.70 -9.12 -3.01
CA ARG A 251 34.91 -8.20 -4.15
C ARG A 251 34.99 -6.73 -3.73
N HIS A 252 34.21 -6.33 -2.72
CA HIS A 252 34.28 -5.00 -2.12
C HIS A 252 35.58 -4.81 -1.32
N ALA A 253 35.98 -5.81 -0.53
CA ALA A 253 37.23 -5.79 0.21
C ALA A 253 38.45 -5.74 -0.73
N GLU A 254 38.46 -6.48 -1.83
CA GLU A 254 39.52 -6.44 -2.85
C GLU A 254 39.67 -5.04 -3.47
N MET A 255 38.58 -4.29 -3.62
CA MET A 255 38.60 -2.94 -4.17
C MET A 255 38.94 -1.84 -3.16
N ILE A 256 38.42 -1.89 -1.92
CA ILE A 256 38.69 -0.88 -0.90
C ILE A 256 40.04 -1.11 -0.23
N THR A 257 40.35 -2.37 0.10
CA THR A 257 41.66 -2.76 0.61
C THR A 257 42.56 -3.20 -0.51
N SER A 258 43.05 -2.19 -1.23
CA SER A 258 44.44 -2.09 -1.64
C SER A 258 45.23 -3.41 -1.79
N CYS A 259 44.80 -4.32 -2.65
CA CYS A 259 45.79 -5.04 -3.44
C CYS A 259 46.44 -3.99 -4.37
N ALA A 260 45.65 -3.08 -4.94
CA ALA A 260 46.15 -1.96 -5.73
C ALA A 260 47.12 -1.02 -4.98
N ALA A 261 46.81 -0.52 -3.78
CA ALA A 261 47.71 0.43 -3.08
C ALA A 261 48.94 -0.22 -2.43
N THR A 262 48.92 -1.54 -2.20
CA THR A 262 50.08 -2.29 -1.67
C THR A 262 51.00 -2.76 -2.80
N CYS A 263 50.46 -2.99 -4.00
CA CYS A 263 51.17 -3.58 -5.15
C CYS A 263 51.48 -2.58 -6.27
N ILE A 264 50.84 -1.41 -6.23
CA ILE A 264 51.12 -0.26 -7.08
C ILE A 264 51.21 0.95 -6.16
N PRO A 265 52.38 1.61 -6.03
CA PRO A 265 52.52 2.80 -5.22
C PRO A 265 51.83 3.97 -5.95
N LEU A 266 50.51 4.04 -5.85
CA LEU A 266 49.76 5.20 -6.31
C LEU A 266 49.83 6.27 -5.22
N LYS A 267 50.32 7.43 -5.64
CA LYS A 267 50.38 8.65 -4.84
C LYS A 267 49.04 8.85 -4.14
N GLN A 268 49.11 9.05 -2.81
CA GLN A 268 48.07 9.58 -1.93
C GLN A 268 46.85 10.14 -2.65
N GLU A 269 45.89 9.28 -2.98
CA GLU A 269 44.56 9.71 -3.37
C GLU A 269 43.64 9.56 -2.16
N VAL A 270 43.23 10.75 -1.70
CA VAL A 270 42.20 11.09 -0.72
C VAL A 270 41.42 9.89 -0.17
N ILE A 271 41.81 9.48 1.04
CA ILE A 271 41.00 8.64 1.93
C ILE A 271 39.71 9.42 2.23
N GLY A 272 38.63 9.14 1.51
CA GLY A 272 37.35 9.80 1.77
C GLY A 272 36.23 9.60 0.75
N TYR A 273 36.51 9.21 -0.49
CA TYR A 273 35.49 9.00 -1.53
C TYR A 273 35.61 7.61 -2.17
N CYS A 274 34.48 6.90 -2.25
CA CYS A 274 34.36 5.64 -2.99
C CYS A 274 34.54 5.95 -4.49
N SER A 275 35.56 5.35 -5.11
CA SER A 275 35.82 5.45 -6.56
C SER A 275 34.64 4.87 -7.36
N GLU A 276 34.54 5.22 -8.66
CA GLU A 276 33.51 4.62 -9.53
C GLU A 276 33.58 3.09 -9.55
N ASP A 277 34.76 2.51 -9.44
CA ASP A 277 34.95 1.06 -9.33
C ASP A 277 34.33 0.51 -8.04
N CYS A 278 34.57 1.19 -6.90
CA CYS A 278 33.94 0.87 -5.62
C CYS A 278 32.41 0.99 -5.70
N LYS A 279 31.87 1.99 -6.39
CA LYS A 279 30.42 2.11 -6.62
C LYS A 279 29.86 0.96 -7.45
N HIS A 280 30.55 0.56 -8.53
CA HIS A 280 30.14 -0.57 -9.36
C HIS A 280 30.17 -1.89 -8.58
N ALA A 281 31.18 -2.11 -7.73
CA ALA A 281 31.24 -3.29 -6.88
C ALA A 281 30.07 -3.34 -5.89
N VAL A 282 29.77 -2.24 -5.20
CA VAL A 282 28.61 -2.13 -4.29
C VAL A 282 27.29 -2.25 -5.05
N TYR A 283 27.19 -1.72 -6.26
CA TYR A 283 26.00 -1.85 -7.09
C TYR A 283 25.76 -3.30 -7.50
N ASP A 284 26.78 -3.99 -8.01
CA ASP A 284 26.71 -5.40 -8.38
C ASP A 284 26.27 -6.28 -7.19
N CYS A 285 26.78 -5.96 -6.00
CA CYS A 285 26.43 -6.60 -4.75
C CYS A 285 24.95 -6.47 -4.36
N LEU A 286 24.36 -5.30 -4.62
CA LEU A 286 23.00 -4.97 -4.18
C LEU A 286 21.97 -5.03 -5.31
N ARG A 287 22.38 -5.37 -6.54
CA ARG A 287 21.60 -5.24 -7.77
C ARG A 287 20.26 -5.97 -7.70
N GLU A 288 20.26 -7.22 -7.25
CA GLU A 288 19.03 -8.04 -7.17
C GLU A 288 18.03 -7.43 -6.17
N GLY A 289 18.48 -7.13 -4.95
CA GLY A 289 17.65 -6.47 -3.93
C GLY A 289 17.15 -5.09 -4.36
N ALA A 290 17.97 -4.31 -5.08
CA ALA A 290 17.59 -3.00 -5.63
C ALA A 290 16.55 -3.12 -6.75
N SER A 291 16.66 -4.13 -7.61
CA SER A 291 15.67 -4.42 -8.66
C SER A 291 14.32 -4.79 -8.06
N ASP A 292 14.30 -5.70 -7.08
CA ASP A 292 13.07 -6.12 -6.40
C ASP A 292 12.44 -4.95 -5.62
N TRP A 293 13.26 -4.16 -4.94
CA TRP A 293 12.83 -2.93 -4.27
C TRP A 293 12.09 -1.99 -5.22
N ASN A 294 12.68 -1.66 -6.37
CA ASN A 294 12.08 -0.79 -7.38
C ASN A 294 10.78 -1.37 -7.92
N GLY A 295 10.72 -2.69 -8.14
CA GLY A 295 9.51 -3.40 -8.52
C GLY A 295 8.38 -3.21 -7.51
N PHE A 296 8.64 -3.42 -6.22
CA PHE A 296 7.65 -3.25 -5.15
C PHE A 296 7.22 -1.80 -4.96
N ILE A 297 8.13 -0.82 -5.06
CA ILE A 297 7.77 0.61 -5.03
C ILE A 297 6.83 0.96 -6.20
N SER A 298 7.12 0.49 -7.42
CA SER A 298 6.25 0.71 -8.59
C SER A 298 4.85 0.12 -8.38
N ILE A 299 4.77 -1.07 -7.76
CA ILE A 299 3.49 -1.70 -7.39
C ILE A 299 2.74 -0.82 -6.39
N LEU A 300 3.37 -0.37 -5.30
CA LEU A 300 2.74 0.52 -4.32
C LEU A 300 2.25 1.83 -4.93
N GLN A 301 3.01 2.44 -5.83
CA GLN A 301 2.60 3.65 -6.52
C GLN A 301 1.32 3.43 -7.35
N LYS A 302 1.24 2.31 -8.08
CA LYS A 302 0.03 1.95 -8.84
C LYS A 302 -1.16 1.71 -7.92
N LEU A 303 -0.94 1.00 -6.81
CA LEU A 303 -1.99 0.68 -5.84
C LEU A 303 -2.43 1.89 -5.02
N THR A 304 -1.62 2.93 -4.84
CA THR A 304 -2.05 4.15 -4.11
C THR A 304 -2.79 5.17 -4.98
N ASN A 305 -2.85 4.94 -6.29
CA ASN A 305 -3.71 5.74 -7.16
C ASN A 305 -5.19 5.49 -6.84
N ASN A 306 -5.97 6.56 -6.75
CA ASN A 306 -7.40 6.51 -6.44
C ASN A 306 -7.67 5.62 -5.21
N PHE A 307 -6.90 5.84 -4.13
CA PHE A 307 -6.88 5.01 -2.94
C PHE A 307 -8.30 4.80 -2.38
N ASP A 308 -9.06 5.88 -2.24
CA ASP A 308 -10.41 5.98 -1.67
C ASP A 308 -11.57 5.62 -2.64
N LYS A 309 -11.29 5.41 -3.92
CA LYS A 309 -12.33 5.25 -4.96
C LYS A 309 -13.33 4.12 -4.66
N GLY A 310 -12.85 3.00 -4.10
CA GLY A 310 -13.71 1.86 -3.78
C GLY A 310 -14.83 2.20 -2.80
N PHE A 311 -14.51 2.98 -1.78
CA PHE A 311 -15.44 3.46 -0.77
C PHE A 311 -16.43 4.49 -1.33
N ILE A 312 -15.96 5.39 -2.22
CA ILE A 312 -16.83 6.34 -2.92
C ILE A 312 -17.87 5.61 -3.80
N GLU A 313 -17.47 4.56 -4.52
CA GLU A 313 -18.39 3.78 -5.35
C GLU A 313 -19.35 2.93 -4.50
N LEU A 314 -18.92 2.44 -3.33
CA LEU A 314 -19.80 1.79 -2.36
C LEU A 314 -20.92 2.75 -1.91
N GLU A 315 -20.55 3.95 -1.46
CA GLU A 315 -21.47 5.00 -1.01
C GLU A 315 -22.51 5.32 -2.09
N LYS A 316 -22.05 5.65 -3.30
CA LYS A 316 -22.91 5.98 -4.43
C LYS A 316 -23.77 4.79 -4.88
N GLY A 317 -23.22 3.59 -4.90
CA GLY A 317 -23.91 2.38 -5.33
C GLY A 317 -25.10 2.06 -4.42
N ILE A 318 -24.93 2.18 -3.11
CA ILE A 318 -26.02 1.97 -2.14
C ILE A 318 -27.15 2.98 -2.37
N ILE A 319 -26.83 4.27 -2.47
CA ILE A 319 -27.83 5.32 -2.70
C ILE A 319 -28.57 5.11 -4.02
N ARG A 320 -27.85 4.81 -5.12
CA ARG A 320 -28.46 4.51 -6.42
C ARG A 320 -29.36 3.29 -6.39
N SER A 321 -28.96 2.23 -5.68
CA SER A 321 -29.75 1.01 -5.51
C SER A 321 -31.08 1.31 -4.83
N ILE A 322 -31.04 2.06 -3.73
CA ILE A 322 -32.24 2.42 -2.95
C ILE A 322 -33.15 3.34 -3.77
N SER A 323 -32.60 4.37 -4.43
CA SER A 323 -33.34 5.22 -5.36
C SER A 323 -34.03 4.38 -6.43
N TYR A 324 -33.32 3.45 -7.07
CA TYR A 324 -33.92 2.59 -8.09
C TYR A 324 -35.07 1.74 -7.53
N ALA A 325 -34.91 1.17 -6.33
CA ALA A 325 -35.95 0.37 -5.70
C ALA A 325 -37.21 1.20 -5.39
N ILE A 326 -37.06 2.41 -4.84
CA ILE A 326 -38.17 3.27 -4.41
C ILE A 326 -38.81 4.00 -5.59
N GLU A 327 -38.01 4.52 -6.50
CA GLU A 327 -38.49 5.41 -7.58
C GLU A 327 -38.95 4.63 -8.81
N MET A 328 -38.26 3.52 -9.14
CA MET A 328 -38.54 2.76 -10.37
C MET A 328 -39.27 1.44 -10.09
N GLN A 329 -38.88 0.72 -9.04
CA GLN A 329 -39.39 -0.64 -8.77
C GLN A 329 -40.56 -0.68 -7.77
N ALA A 330 -40.92 0.43 -7.13
CA ALA A 330 -41.99 0.46 -6.12
C ALA A 330 -43.29 -0.25 -6.56
N PRO A 331 -43.83 -0.04 -7.78
CA PRO A 331 -45.04 -0.75 -8.21
C PRO A 331 -44.84 -2.28 -8.32
N MET A 332 -43.68 -2.72 -8.81
CA MET A 332 -43.36 -4.14 -8.97
C MET A 332 -43.12 -4.81 -7.62
N ILE A 333 -42.41 -4.13 -6.71
CA ILE A 333 -42.21 -4.58 -5.33
C ILE A 333 -43.58 -4.74 -4.67
N ALA A 334 -44.43 -3.71 -4.73
CA ALA A 334 -45.75 -3.74 -4.12
C ALA A 334 -46.62 -4.88 -4.66
N LYS A 335 -46.69 -5.04 -5.98
CA LYS A 335 -47.43 -6.15 -6.62
C LYS A 335 -46.93 -7.51 -6.15
N THR A 336 -45.61 -7.68 -6.08
CA THR A 336 -44.99 -8.96 -5.70
C THR A 336 -45.23 -9.28 -4.23
N VAL A 337 -45.02 -8.30 -3.35
CA VAL A 337 -45.24 -8.45 -1.91
C VAL A 337 -46.71 -8.73 -1.62
N LEU A 338 -47.64 -7.96 -2.19
CA LEU A 338 -49.08 -8.18 -1.99
C LEU A 338 -49.54 -9.56 -2.47
N ARG A 339 -48.95 -10.08 -3.56
CA ARG A 339 -49.25 -11.42 -4.05
C ARG A 339 -48.75 -12.53 -3.11
N LYS A 340 -47.64 -12.32 -2.42
CA LYS A 340 -46.99 -13.34 -1.58
C LYS A 340 -47.38 -13.27 -0.12
N CYS A 341 -47.47 -12.07 0.44
CA CYS A 341 -47.78 -11.82 1.85
C CYS A 341 -49.20 -11.30 2.09
N GLY A 342 -49.96 -11.00 1.03
CA GLY A 342 -51.32 -10.46 1.15
C GLY A 342 -51.35 -8.96 1.44
N ARG A 343 -52.56 -8.44 1.67
CA ARG A 343 -52.77 -7.02 2.02
C ARG A 343 -52.19 -6.73 3.39
N ILE A 344 -51.64 -5.53 3.54
CA ILE A 344 -51.10 -5.05 4.81
C ILE A 344 -52.26 -4.91 5.81
N SER A 345 -52.18 -5.63 6.93
CA SER A 345 -52.94 -5.30 8.14
C SER A 345 -52.09 -4.38 9.01
N PHE A 346 -52.56 -3.15 9.21
CA PHE A 346 -51.82 -2.15 9.97
C PHE A 346 -51.81 -2.53 11.44
N ALA A 347 -50.60 -2.69 12.01
CA ALA A 347 -50.42 -2.56 13.45
C ALA A 347 -50.35 -1.06 13.77
N LYS A 348 -50.84 -0.60 14.94
CA LYS A 348 -50.82 0.82 15.34
C LYS A 348 -49.46 1.47 15.02
N THR A 349 -49.49 2.64 14.39
CA THR A 349 -48.31 3.46 14.07
C THR A 349 -47.55 3.79 15.36
N SER A 350 -46.27 3.43 15.42
CA SER A 350 -45.35 4.00 16.40
C SER A 350 -44.50 5.08 15.72
N ASP A 351 -44.80 6.35 16.02
CA ASP A 351 -43.99 7.50 15.60
C ASP A 351 -42.75 7.61 16.48
N ASN A 352 -41.83 6.65 16.37
CA ASN A 352 -40.52 6.74 17.01
C ASN A 352 -39.50 7.22 15.98
N ILE A 353 -39.53 8.52 15.67
CA ILE A 353 -38.43 9.18 14.96
C ILE A 353 -37.26 9.26 15.95
N ARG A 354 -36.32 8.32 15.87
CA ARG A 354 -35.04 8.46 16.57
C ARG A 354 -34.16 9.39 15.74
N HIS A 355 -33.81 10.54 16.32
CA HIS A 355 -32.65 11.28 15.85
C HIS A 355 -31.41 10.46 16.17
N VAL A 356 -30.69 10.05 15.13
CA VAL A 356 -29.39 9.42 15.27
C VAL A 356 -28.35 10.50 15.05
N ASP A 357 -27.74 10.94 16.15
CA ASP A 357 -26.58 11.83 16.10
C ASP A 357 -25.36 10.99 15.75
N TYR A 358 -24.83 11.18 14.55
CA TYR A 358 -23.60 10.54 14.09
C TYR A 358 -22.50 11.59 13.91
N GLN A 359 -21.38 11.40 14.59
CA GLN A 359 -20.25 12.32 14.53
C GLN A 359 -19.37 11.99 13.32
N LYS A 360 -18.91 13.04 12.63
CA LYS A 360 -17.92 12.91 11.58
C LYS A 360 -16.61 12.40 12.20
N PRO A 361 -15.96 11.37 11.62
CA PRO A 361 -14.67 10.91 12.12
C PRO A 361 -13.62 12.02 12.00
N ASP A 362 -12.73 12.10 12.99
CA ASP A 362 -11.62 13.05 13.00
C ASP A 362 -10.64 12.72 11.86
N PRO A 363 -10.26 13.68 11.01
CA PRO A 363 -9.25 13.45 9.98
C PRO A 363 -7.93 12.99 10.59
N ILE A 364 -7.48 11.81 10.18
CA ILE A 364 -6.10 11.39 10.41
C ILE A 364 -5.18 12.28 9.57
N GLN A 365 -4.05 12.71 10.13
CA GLN A 365 -3.05 13.47 9.37
C GLN A 365 -2.58 12.64 8.16
N GLN A 366 -3.06 12.99 6.96
CA GLN A 366 -2.73 12.33 5.70
C GLN A 366 -1.23 12.46 5.41
N ARG A 367 -0.45 11.44 5.75
CA ARG A 367 1.00 11.40 5.45
C ARG A 367 1.40 10.27 4.50
N ALA A 368 0.77 9.09 4.58
CA ALA A 368 1.21 7.90 3.82
C ALA A 368 1.08 8.04 2.29
N VAL A 369 -0.07 8.47 1.78
CA VAL A 369 -0.29 8.64 0.33
C VAL A 369 0.64 9.70 -0.25
N LEU A 370 0.95 10.75 0.52
CA LEU A 370 1.91 11.78 0.13
C LEU A 370 3.34 11.27 0.16
N MET A 371 3.73 10.47 1.18
CA MET A 371 5.05 9.84 1.27
C MET A 371 5.36 8.96 0.04
N ILE A 372 4.39 8.15 -0.41
CA ILE A 372 4.58 7.30 -1.61
C ILE A 372 4.64 8.14 -2.89
N ARG A 373 3.84 9.22 -2.99
CA ARG A 373 3.82 10.10 -4.16
C ARG A 373 5.02 11.04 -4.26
N GLN A 374 5.65 11.40 -3.15
CA GLN A 374 6.85 12.26 -3.13
C GLN A 374 8.05 11.60 -3.81
N VAL A 375 8.21 10.28 -3.70
CA VAL A 375 9.25 9.51 -4.42
C VAL A 375 9.25 9.79 -5.93
N LYS A 376 8.07 9.95 -6.53
CA LYS A 376 7.91 10.23 -7.98
C LYS A 376 8.35 11.64 -8.38
N LYS A 377 8.22 12.63 -7.50
CA LYS A 377 8.63 14.01 -7.83
C LYS A 377 10.15 14.12 -7.91
N GLU A 378 10.87 13.33 -7.12
CA GLU A 378 12.32 13.26 -7.16
C GLU A 378 12.77 12.56 -8.46
N GLU A 379 12.22 11.39 -8.83
CA GLU A 379 12.54 10.70 -10.11
C GLU A 379 12.25 11.48 -11.41
N ILE A 380 11.26 12.40 -11.42
CA ILE A 380 10.93 13.19 -12.62
C ILE A 380 11.86 14.41 -12.77
N ILE A 381 12.35 14.96 -11.66
CA ILE A 381 13.35 16.04 -11.69
C ILE A 381 14.67 15.49 -12.22
N ASP A 382 14.98 14.25 -11.88
CA ASP A 382 16.24 13.58 -12.23
C ASP A 382 16.27 12.96 -13.63
N ASN A 383 15.12 12.85 -14.32
CA ASN A 383 15.04 12.50 -15.74
C ASN A 383 15.02 13.73 -16.67
N LYS A 384 15.14 14.93 -16.11
CA LYS A 384 15.19 16.22 -16.84
C LYS A 384 16.47 17.02 -16.59
N ALA A 385 17.35 16.54 -15.70
CA ALA A 385 18.72 17.01 -15.52
C ALA A 385 19.67 16.01 -16.17
#